data_AF-A0A844E7G0-F1
#
_entry.id   AF-A0A844E7G0-F1
#
_cell.length_a   1.000
_cell.length_b   1.000
_cell.length_c   1.000
_cell.angle_alpha   90.00
_cell.angle_beta   90.00
_cell.angle_gamma   90.00
#
_symmetry.space_group_name_H-M   'P 1'
#
loop_
_entity.id
_entity.type
_entity.pdbx_description
1 polymer ?
#
loop_
_entity_poly.entity_id
_entity_poly.type
_entity_poly.pdbx_seq_one_letter_code
_entity_poly.pdbx_strand_id
1 'polypeptide(L)' 'YDRIGSLDAGKDADVVILDKEYSVVNTFVKGKKIEL' A
#
# COMPACT_ATOMS: atom_id res chain seq x y z
N TYR A 1 -8.79 16.74 -0.05
CA TYR A 1 -7.53 16.21 -0.58
C TYR A 1 -6.75 15.47 0.51
N ASP A 2 -7.42 14.60 1.27
CA ASP A 2 -6.80 13.86 2.39
C ASP A 2 -7.12 12.37 2.27
N ARG A 3 -6.66 11.75 1.17
CA ARG A 3 -6.91 10.33 0.88
C ARG A 3 -5.65 9.48 0.80
N ILE A 4 -4.47 10.08 0.94
CA ILE A 4 -3.18 9.39 0.75
C ILE A 4 -2.21 9.71 1.89
N GLY A 5 -1.21 8.85 2.10
CA GLY A 5 -0.06 9.11 2.97
C GLY A 5 -0.21 8.65 4.43
N SER A 6 -1.34 8.06 4.82
CA SER A 6 -1.51 7.39 6.12
C SER A 6 -2.46 6.19 6.01
N LEU A 7 -2.36 5.28 6.98
CA LEU A 7 -3.20 4.09 7.07
C LEU A 7 -4.42 4.37 7.98
N ASP A 8 -5.34 5.17 7.48
CA ASP A 8 -6.59 5.51 8.17
C ASP A 8 -7.81 5.02 7.39
N ALA A 9 -8.89 4.70 8.09
CA ALA A 9 -10.15 4.31 7.45
C ALA A 9 -10.69 5.44 6.54
N GLY A 10 -11.14 5.08 5.34
CA GLY A 10 -11.65 6.03 4.35
C GLY A 10 -10.58 6.64 3.42
N LYS A 11 -9.30 6.28 3.61
CA LYS A 11 -8.22 6.62 2.68
C LYS A 11 -8.07 5.59 1.56
N ASP A 12 -7.35 5.98 0.51
CA ASP A 12 -7.05 5.13 -0.62
C ASP A 12 -6.16 3.98 -0.17
N ALA A 13 -6.51 2.76 -0.57
CA ALA A 13 -5.78 1.55 -0.22
C ALA A 13 -4.54 1.36 -1.13
N ASP A 14 -3.65 2.34 -1.09
CA ASP A 14 -2.34 2.32 -1.73
C ASP A 14 -1.28 1.94 -0.69
N VAL A 15 -0.82 0.69 -0.75
CA VAL A 15 0.02 0.09 0.31
C VAL A 15 1.16 -0.71 -0.30
N VAL A 16 2.35 -0.57 0.28
CA VAL A 16 3.51 -1.42 0.01
C VAL A 16 3.83 -2.21 1.28
N ILE A 17 3.92 -3.53 1.16
CA ILE A 17 4.32 -4.43 2.23
C ILE A 17 5.79 -4.78 2.02
N LEU A 18 6.60 -4.54 3.04
CA LEU A 18 8.02 -4.85 3.07
C LEU A 18 8.31 -6.01 4.02
N ASP A 19 9.38 -6.75 3.77
CA ASP A 19 9.96 -7.66 4.76
C ASP A 19 10.87 -6.91 5.75
N LYS A 20 11.52 -7.68 6.65
CA LYS A 20 12.43 -7.12 7.67
C LYS A 20 13.73 -6.57 7.08
N GLU A 21 14.07 -6.93 5.85
CA GLU A 21 15.26 -6.48 5.11
C GLU A 21 14.92 -5.33 4.16
N TYR A 22 13.68 -4.81 4.23
CA TYR A 22 13.13 -3.76 3.39
C TYR A 22 12.93 -4.14 1.91
N SER A 23 12.86 -5.43 1.60
CA SER A 23 12.46 -5.89 0.27
C SER A 23 10.95 -5.79 0.09
N VAL A 24 10.50 -5.45 -1.12
CA VAL A 24 9.07 -5.38 -1.46
C VAL A 24 8.50 -6.79 -1.59
N VAL A 25 7.52 -7.11 -0.75
CA VAL A 25 6.81 -8.41 -0.77
C VAL A 25 5.53 -8.28 -1.60
N ASN A 26 4.74 -7.23 -1.38
CA ASN A 26 3.51 -6.98 -2.12
C ASN A 26 3.24 -5.49 -2.31
N THR A 27 2.58 -5.17 -3.41
CA THR A 27 2.09 -3.83 -3.70
C THR A 27 0.60 -3.87 -4.00
N PHE A 28 -0.15 -2.96 -3.39
CA PHE A 28 -1.57 -2.76 -3.63
C PHE A 28 -1.80 -1.33 -4.09
N VAL A 29 -2.56 -1.16 -5.17
CA VAL A 29 -2.99 0.14 -5.68
C VAL A 29 -4.52 0.15 -5.72
N LYS A 30 -5.13 1.07 -4.98
CA LYS A 30 -6.57 1.18 -4.78
C LYS A 30 -7.22 -0.16 -4.39
N GLY A 31 -6.55 -0.90 -3.51
CA GLY A 31 -6.98 -2.20 -2.99
C GLY A 31 -6.76 -3.38 -3.94
N LYS A 32 -6.21 -3.18 -5.14
CA LYS A 32 -5.87 -4.26 -6.07
C LYS A 32 -4.41 -4.65 -5.90
N LYS A 33 -4.14 -5.93 -5.67
CA LYS A 33 -2.77 -6.46 -5.70
C LYS A 33 -2.22 -6.33 -7.11
N ILE A 34 -1.02 -5.77 -7.22
CA ILE A 34 -0.27 -5.71 -8.47
C ILE A 34 0.85 -6.75 -8.40
N GLU A 35 0.99 -7.52 -9.46
CA GLU A 35 2.11 -8.44 -9.67
C GLU A 35 2.98 -7.84 -10.79
N LEU A 36 4.29 -7.76 -10.52
CA LEU A 36 5.29 -7.22 -11.45
C LEU A 36 5.81 -8.32 -12.38
#